data_AF-A0A090WJ21-F1
#
_entry.id   AF-A0A090WJ21-F1
#
_cell.length_a   1.000
_cell.length_b   1.000
_cell.length_c   1.000
_cell.angle_alpha   90.00
_cell.angle_beta   90.00
_cell.angle_gamma   90.00
#
_symmetry.space_group_name_H-M   'P 1'
#
loop_
_entity.id
_entity.type
_entity.pdbx_description
1 polymer ?
#
loop_
_entity_poly.entity_id
_entity_poly.type
_entity_poly.pdbx_seq_one_letter_code
_entity_poly.pdbx_strand_id
1 'polypeptide(L)'
;MSLFVATTLTAQIEAPQPSPSAMVKQTVGLTEVTLEYSRPAMRDRDIFGDLVPFDKMWRTGANANSEVSFSDDVMVAGKELKAGDLCSIY
;
A
#
# COMPACT_ATOMS: atom_id res chain seq x y z
N MET A 1 -52.32 -19.07 -0.40
CA MET A 1 -51.64 -18.14 0.52
C MET A 1 -50.21 -18.00 0.03
N SER A 2 -49.92 -17.01 -0.82
CA SER A 2 -48.58 -16.83 -1.39
C SER A 2 -47.70 -16.08 -0.40
N LEU A 3 -46.56 -16.69 -0.07
CA LEU A 3 -45.54 -16.13 0.81
C LEU A 3 -44.57 -15.30 -0.06
N PHE A 4 -44.57 -13.98 0.11
CA PHE A 4 -43.59 -13.09 -0.50
C PHE A 4 -42.37 -12.99 0.42
N VAL A 5 -41.19 -13.37 -0.07
CA VAL A 5 -39.91 -13.18 0.62
C VAL A 5 -39.27 -11.92 0.06
N ALA A 6 -39.04 -10.92 0.92
CA ALA A 6 -38.30 -9.71 0.57
C ALA A 6 -36.82 -9.93 0.89
N THR A 7 -35.95 -9.92 -0.11
CA THR A 7 -34.51 -9.91 0.06
C THR A 7 -34.03 -8.48 0.26
N THR A 8 -33.46 -8.17 1.41
CA THR A 8 -32.79 -6.89 1.64
C THR A 8 -31.42 -6.93 0.97
N LEU A 9 -31.24 -6.16 -0.12
CA LEU A 9 -29.93 -5.88 -0.70
C LEU A 9 -29.20 -4.89 0.21
N THR A 10 -28.10 -5.32 0.83
CA THR A 10 -27.16 -4.41 1.48
C THR A 10 -26.19 -3.87 0.44
N ALA A 11 -26.35 -2.60 0.06
CA ALA A 11 -25.32 -1.89 -0.68
C ALA A 11 -24.19 -1.53 0.31
N GLN A 12 -23.08 -2.27 0.26
CA GLN A 12 -21.90 -1.93 1.05
C GLN A 12 -21.31 -0.62 0.50
N ILE A 13 -21.33 0.44 1.31
CA ILE A 13 -20.65 1.69 0.98
C ILE A 13 -19.15 1.42 1.13
N GLU A 14 -18.39 1.45 0.04
CA GLU A 14 -16.94 1.42 0.09
C GLU A 14 -16.44 2.77 0.61
N ALA A 15 -16.03 2.78 1.88
CA ALA A 15 -15.39 3.95 2.47
C ALA A 15 -14.00 4.13 1.84
N PRO A 16 -13.60 5.37 1.48
CA PRO A 16 -12.26 5.62 0.98
C PRO A 16 -11.23 5.26 2.05
N GLN A 17 -10.12 4.66 1.61
CA GLN A 17 -9.06 4.20 2.51
C GLN A 17 -8.57 5.34 3.44
N PRO A 18 -8.32 5.06 4.75
CA PRO A 18 -7.90 6.05 5.74
C PRO A 18 -6.60 6.78 5.38
N SER A 19 -5.69 6.08 4.72
CA SER A 19 -4.37 6.64 4.41
C SER A 19 -4.26 6.88 2.89
N PRO A 20 -3.92 8.09 2.43
CA PRO A 20 -3.72 8.33 1.00
C PRO A 20 -2.50 7.55 0.51
N SER A 21 -2.61 6.98 -0.70
CA SER A 21 -1.46 6.49 -1.44
C SER A 21 -0.64 7.68 -1.95
N ALA A 22 0.67 7.52 -1.96
CA ALA A 22 1.62 8.45 -2.55
C ALA A 22 2.57 7.68 -3.46
N MET A 23 2.94 8.31 -4.57
CA MET A 23 3.88 7.78 -5.54
C MET A 23 5.02 8.78 -5.74
N VAL A 24 6.25 8.29 -5.73
CA VAL A 24 7.44 9.05 -6.11
C VAL A 24 8.06 8.34 -7.31
N LYS A 25 8.22 9.08 -8.41
CA LYS A 25 8.93 8.62 -9.60
C LYS A 25 10.22 9.38 -9.75
N GLN A 26 11.32 8.67 -9.95
CA GLN A 26 12.61 9.28 -10.17
C GLN A 26 13.39 8.50 -11.24
N THR A 27 13.92 9.22 -12.21
CA THR A 27 14.82 8.63 -13.22
C THR A 27 16.25 8.67 -12.72
N VAL A 28 16.92 7.52 -12.73
CA VAL A 28 18.34 7.36 -12.45
C VAL A 28 19.03 6.85 -13.71
N GLY A 29 19.78 7.73 -14.38
CA GLY A 29 20.33 7.43 -15.69
C GLY A 29 19.23 7.29 -16.74
N LEU A 30 18.92 6.05 -17.13
CA LEU A 30 17.85 5.71 -18.06
C LEU A 30 16.70 4.93 -17.39
N THR A 31 16.89 4.49 -16.15
CA THR A 31 15.93 3.66 -15.43
C THR A 31 15.01 4.52 -14.58
N GLU A 32 13.69 4.36 -14.75
CA GLU A 32 12.68 4.94 -13.88
C GLU A 32 12.49 4.05 -12.65
N VAL A 33 12.63 4.64 -11.47
CA VAL A 33 12.33 4.04 -10.17
C VAL A 33 11.01 4.62 -9.69
N THR A 34 10.03 3.75 -9.46
CA THR A 34 8.72 4.14 -8.90
C THR A 34 8.60 3.58 -7.49
N LEU A 35 8.38 4.46 -6.51
CA LEU A 35 8.10 4.12 -5.13
C LEU A 35 6.65 4.46 -4.81
N GLU A 36 5.85 3.44 -4.50
CA GLU A 36 4.48 3.59 -4.03
C GLU A 36 4.42 3.30 -2.53
N TYR A 37 3.80 4.18 -1.76
CA TYR A 37 3.70 4.04 -0.31
C TYR A 37 2.43 4.67 0.23
N SER A 38 1.87 4.08 1.30
CA SER A 38 0.71 4.63 2.00
C SER A 38 1.19 5.60 3.10
N ARG A 39 0.94 6.90 2.94
CA ARG A 39 1.31 7.91 3.94
C ARG A 39 0.36 7.82 5.14
N PRO A 40 0.82 7.49 6.36
CA PRO A 40 -0.05 7.50 7.54
C PRO A 40 -0.60 8.91 7.76
N ALA A 41 -1.89 9.09 7.52
CA ALA A 41 -2.58 10.31 7.89
C ALA A 41 -3.06 10.20 9.34
N MET A 42 -2.79 11.24 10.12
CA MET A 42 -3.30 11.45 11.48
C MET A 42 -4.79 11.82 11.38
N ARG A 43 -5.63 10.87 10.94
CA ARG A 43 -7.10 11.00 10.92
C ARG A 43 -7.64 10.68 12.31
N ASP A 44 -7.28 11.52 13.30
CA ASP A 44 -7.61 11.33 14.71
C ASP A 44 -7.10 10.02 15.33
N ARG A 45 -6.05 9.43 14.75
CA ARG A 45 -5.36 8.23 15.26
C ARG A 45 -3.99 8.59 15.80
N ASP A 46 -3.62 7.97 16.92
CA ASP A 46 -2.26 8.06 17.45
C ASP A 46 -1.28 7.37 16.48
N ILE A 47 -0.35 8.14 15.91
CA ILE A 47 0.61 7.57 14.95
C ILE A 47 1.57 6.61 15.65
N PHE A 48 2.08 7.00 16.82
CA PHE A 48 3.02 6.21 17.59
C PHE A 48 2.28 5.46 18.70
N GLY A 49 2.41 4.14 18.75
CA GLY A 49 1.70 3.27 19.68
C GLY A 49 0.54 2.49 19.07
N ASP A 50 -0.11 3.01 18.02
CA ASP A 50 -1.19 2.31 17.27
C ASP A 50 -0.74 1.97 15.82
N LEU A 51 -0.58 2.96 14.95
CA LEU A 51 -0.12 2.74 13.57
C LEU A 51 1.34 2.30 13.46
N VAL A 52 2.19 2.85 14.32
CA VAL A 52 3.61 2.52 14.48
C VAL A 52 3.77 1.90 15.87
N PRO A 53 3.63 0.56 16.01
CA PRO A 53 3.74 -0.07 17.31
C PRO A 53 5.19 -0.03 17.80
N PHE A 54 5.37 0.28 19.08
CA PHE A 54 6.67 0.19 19.74
C PHE A 54 7.07 -1.28 19.97
N ASP A 55 8.36 -1.58 19.81
CA ASP A 55 8.96 -2.89 20.09
C ASP A 55 8.34 -4.09 19.36
N LYS A 56 7.62 -3.84 18.26
CA LYS A 56 7.05 -4.88 17.40
C LYS A 56 7.52 -4.70 15.96
N MET A 57 7.73 -5.82 15.28
CA MET A 57 7.91 -5.80 13.83
C MET A 57 6.63 -5.24 13.20
N TRP A 58 6.78 -4.19 12.40
CA TRP A 58 5.68 -3.49 11.75
C TRP A 58 6.01 -3.27 10.29
N ARG A 59 4.97 -3.23 9.46
CA ARG A 59 5.08 -2.92 8.03
C ARG A 59 4.97 -1.40 7.84
N THR A 60 5.97 -0.77 7.23
CA THR A 60 5.90 0.61 6.72
C THR A 60 4.85 0.62 5.62
N GLY A 61 3.70 1.15 5.98
CA GLY A 61 2.52 1.16 5.14
C GLY A 61 1.26 1.27 5.97
N ALA A 62 0.64 2.44 5.97
CA ALA A 62 -0.56 2.69 6.78
C ALA A 62 -1.82 1.93 6.27
N ASN A 63 -1.85 1.55 4.99
CA ASN A 63 -2.85 0.61 4.45
C ASN A 63 -2.18 -0.51 3.64
N ALA A 64 -1.35 -0.15 2.64
CA ALA A 64 -0.54 -1.07 1.83
C ALA A 64 0.95 -0.90 2.14
N ASN A 65 1.72 -1.98 1.98
CA ASN A 65 3.19 -1.98 2.06
C ASN A 65 3.79 -0.94 1.10
N SER A 66 4.95 -0.40 1.47
CA SER A 66 5.74 0.36 0.49
C SER A 66 6.31 -0.61 -0.54
N GLU A 67 6.10 -0.30 -1.81
CA GLU A 67 6.55 -1.09 -2.95
C GLU A 67 7.41 -0.24 -3.87
N VAL A 68 8.49 -0.82 -4.35
CA VAL A 68 9.37 -0.18 -5.34
C VAL A 68 9.39 -1.02 -6.61
N SER A 69 9.33 -0.36 -7.75
CA SER A 69 9.44 -0.96 -9.08
C SER A 69 10.42 -0.19 -9.96
N PHE A 70 10.96 -0.88 -10.95
CA PHE A 70 12.00 -0.38 -11.84
C PHE A 70 11.58 -0.61 -13.30
N SER A 71 11.92 0.33 -14.18
CA SER A 71 11.64 0.20 -15.63
C SER A 71 12.59 -0.75 -16.36
N ASP A 72 13.73 -1.06 -15.76
CA ASP A 72 14.75 -1.96 -16.29
C ASP A 72 15.08 -3.04 -15.25
N ASP A 73 15.78 -4.08 -15.69
CA ASP A 73 16.30 -5.12 -14.80
C ASP A 73 17.36 -4.52 -13.87
N VAL A 74 17.20 -4.71 -12.56
CA VAL A 74 18.09 -4.15 -11.53
C VAL A 74 18.51 -5.19 -10.50
N MET A 75 19.66 -4.95 -9.88
CA MET A 75 20.12 -5.73 -8.73
C MET A 75 19.78 -4.99 -7.44
N VAL A 76 18.93 -5.57 -6.60
CA VAL A 76 18.57 -5.05 -5.28
C VAL A 76 18.97 -6.05 -4.20
N ALA A 77 19.83 -5.62 -3.27
CA ALA A 77 20.34 -6.47 -2.18
C ALA A 77 20.91 -7.84 -2.64
N GLY A 78 21.54 -7.88 -3.82
CA GLY A 78 22.11 -9.11 -4.39
C GLY A 78 21.11 -10.03 -5.08
N LYS A 79 19.83 -9.63 -5.20
CA LYS A 79 18.82 -10.31 -6.01
C LYS A 79 18.57 -9.54 -7.30
N GLU A 80 18.46 -10.27 -8.40
CA GLU A 80 18.03 -9.74 -9.68
C GLU A 80 16.52 -9.56 -9.65
N LEU A 81 16.06 -8.34 -9.92
CA LEU A 81 14.67 -7.98 -10.11
C LEU A 81 14.49 -7.58 -11.57
N LYS A 82 13.49 -8.16 -12.23
CA LYS A 82 13.17 -7.79 -13.59
C LYS A 82 12.41 -6.48 -13.64
N ALA A 83 12.46 -5.83 -14.79
CA ALA A 83 11.62 -4.66 -15.07
C ALA A 83 10.15 -4.96 -14.71
N GLY A 84 9.56 -4.08 -13.91
CA GLY A 84 8.18 -4.19 -13.44
C GLY A 84 7.97 -5.08 -12.21
N ASP A 85 9.00 -5.76 -11.69
CA ASP A 85 8.87 -6.51 -10.44
C ASP A 85 8.62 -5.56 -9.26
N LEU A 86 7.59 -5.86 -8.47
CA LEU A 86 7.26 -5.14 -7.25
C LEU A 86 8.06 -5.73 -6.08
N CYS A 87 8.96 -4.94 -5.53
CA CYS A 87 9.71 -5.31 -4.34
C CYS A 87 9.14 -4.57 -3.12
N SER A 88 8.67 -5.32 -2.12
CA SER A 88 8.30 -4.74 -0.84
C SER A 88 9.55 -4.45 -0.02
N ILE A 89 9.59 -3.31 0.65
CA ILE A 89 10.79 -2.82 1.37
C ILE A 89 10.95 -3.51 2.76
N TYR A 90 10.61 -4.79 2.86
CA TYR A 90 10.57 -5.59 4.10
C TYR A 90 11.26 -6.95 3.97
#